data_AF-A0A2V9TVJ9-F1
#
_entry.id   AF-A0A2V9TVJ9-F1
#
_cell.length_a   1.000
_cell.length_b   1.000
_cell.length_c   1.000
_cell.angle_alpha   90.00
_cell.angle_beta   90.00
_cell.angle_gamma   90.00
#
_symmetry.space_group_name_H-M   'P 1'
#
loop_
_entity.id
_entity.type
_entity.pdbx_description
1 polymer ?
#
loop_
_entity_poly.entity_id
_entity_poly.type
_entity_poly.pdbx_seq_one_letter_code
_entity_poly.pdbx_strand_id
1 'polypeptide(L)'
;MCKRFRTLLVLCGLLVCAGAAGAVPKPHVIAFGKWTSAKWYVGPAEGKPLELKVRALFVDTRLKEYTTGAPHDVTDRLFVVRRVFRLNDTLPAESASAPRWVWERGGWLLVDRVTGRVAQIPLPEFDPFYSTGSWYRDYIAYCGVSDDGKKLFAVVAQLGRRKPILKKLLGEPDGDDLPDSECPAPAWQRQPTRVTFQPDDTQKITFSVRGHAVDIVNDTEEDEEAGE
;
A
#
# COMPACT_ATOMS: atom_id res chain seq x y z
N MET A 1 3.57 63.81 -23.75
CA MET A 1 2.98 62.46 -23.59
C MET A 1 3.99 61.30 -23.48
N CYS A 2 5.24 61.42 -23.95
CA CYS A 2 6.20 60.28 -23.98
C CYS A 2 6.74 59.77 -22.63
N LYS A 3 6.78 60.59 -21.57
CA LYS A 3 7.38 60.17 -20.28
C LYS A 3 6.49 59.18 -19.50
N ARG A 4 5.16 59.41 -19.45
CA ARG A 4 4.21 58.55 -18.72
C ARG A 4 4.05 57.16 -19.33
N PHE A 5 4.16 57.05 -20.66
CA PHE A 5 4.06 55.76 -21.37
C PHE A 5 5.30 54.88 -21.14
N ARG A 6 6.50 55.48 -21.07
CA ARG A 6 7.74 54.76 -20.69
C ARG A 6 7.69 54.25 -19.25
N THR A 7 7.16 55.02 -18.32
CA THR A 7 7.05 54.58 -16.92
C THR A 7 6.11 53.38 -16.76
N LEU A 8 4.98 53.38 -17.48
CA LEU A 8 4.02 52.28 -17.46
C LEU A 8 4.57 50.99 -18.08
N LEU A 9 5.31 51.10 -19.19
CA LEU A 9 5.99 49.95 -19.83
C LEU A 9 7.07 49.35 -18.93
N VAL A 10 7.85 50.17 -18.22
CA VAL A 10 8.87 49.70 -17.27
C VAL A 10 8.22 49.00 -16.06
N LEU A 11 7.10 49.54 -15.54
CA LEU A 11 6.37 48.91 -14.44
C LEU A 11 5.76 47.56 -14.86
N CYS A 12 5.19 47.49 -16.08
CA CYS A 12 4.61 46.27 -16.62
C CYS A 12 5.68 45.19 -16.89
N GLY A 13 6.85 45.59 -17.39
CA GLY A 13 8.00 44.69 -17.54
C GLY A 13 8.52 44.11 -16.22
N LEU A 14 8.58 44.94 -15.16
CA LEU A 14 8.97 44.48 -13.81
C LEU A 14 7.96 43.50 -13.19
N LEU A 15 6.66 43.72 -13.40
CA LEU A 15 5.60 42.82 -12.94
C LEU A 15 5.59 41.47 -13.67
N VAL A 16 5.93 41.44 -14.97
CA VAL A 16 6.04 40.19 -15.74
C VAL A 16 7.30 39.40 -15.37
N CYS A 17 8.42 40.07 -15.06
CA CYS A 17 9.65 39.38 -14.62
C CYS A 17 9.56 38.80 -13.20
N ALA A 18 8.73 39.36 -12.32
CA ALA A 18 8.53 38.85 -10.96
C ALA A 18 7.79 37.49 -10.93
N GLY A 19 7.02 37.15 -11.97
CA GLY A 19 6.26 35.90 -12.05
C GLY A 19 7.09 34.65 -12.41
N ALA A 20 8.36 34.81 -12.79
CA ALA A 20 9.20 33.72 -13.28
C ALA A 20 10.16 33.13 -12.22
N ALA A 21 10.14 33.62 -10.98
CA ALA A 21 10.96 33.09 -9.90
C ALA A 21 10.31 31.83 -9.28
N GLY A 22 10.34 30.72 -10.01
CA GLY A 22 10.05 29.40 -9.43
C GLY A 22 11.16 29.04 -8.43
N ALA A 23 10.83 29.00 -7.14
CA ALA A 23 11.77 28.50 -6.14
C ALA A 23 12.15 27.04 -6.48
N VAL A 24 13.45 26.76 -6.62
CA VAL A 24 13.94 25.39 -6.78
C VAL A 24 13.46 24.59 -5.55
N PRO A 25 12.66 23.52 -5.72
CA PRO A 25 12.21 22.74 -4.59
C PRO A 25 13.46 22.19 -3.87
N LYS A 26 13.55 22.45 -2.56
CA LYS A 26 14.62 21.92 -1.74
C LYS A 26 14.58 20.39 -1.86
N PRO A 27 15.72 19.72 -2.10
CA PRO A 27 15.73 18.27 -2.16
C PRO A 27 15.28 17.71 -0.81
N HIS A 28 14.23 16.90 -0.83
CA HIS A 28 13.75 16.22 0.36
C HIS A 28 14.60 14.99 0.66
N VAL A 29 14.94 14.78 1.94
CA VAL A 29 15.71 13.62 2.39
C VAL A 29 14.76 12.62 3.04
N ILE A 30 14.63 11.45 2.42
CA ILE A 30 13.90 10.31 2.99
C ILE A 30 14.89 9.40 3.70
N ALA A 31 14.61 9.07 4.97
CA ALA A 31 15.46 8.18 5.75
C ALA A 31 14.63 7.18 6.56
N PHE A 32 15.17 5.98 6.74
CA PHE A 32 14.62 5.01 7.67
C PHE A 32 15.43 4.99 8.97
N GLY A 33 14.72 4.93 10.10
CA GLY A 33 15.33 4.72 11.39
C GLY A 33 15.88 3.29 11.55
N LYS A 34 16.49 3.04 12.72
CA LYS A 34 16.92 1.70 13.12
C LYS A 34 15.71 0.78 13.33
N TRP A 35 15.89 -0.50 13.01
CA TRP A 35 14.90 -1.51 13.35
C TRP A 35 14.75 -1.66 14.86
N THR A 36 13.52 -1.78 15.31
CA THR A 36 13.14 -2.06 16.70
C THR A 36 12.12 -3.18 16.70
N SER A 37 12.27 -4.17 17.58
CA SER A 37 11.24 -5.20 17.77
C SER A 37 10.18 -4.66 18.73
N ALA A 38 8.92 -4.72 18.32
CA ALA A 38 7.76 -4.35 19.11
C ALA A 38 6.89 -5.59 19.36
N LYS A 39 6.23 -5.63 20.53
CA LYS A 39 5.19 -6.61 20.81
C LYS A 39 3.92 -6.18 20.11
N TRP A 40 3.38 -7.05 19.27
CA TRP A 40 2.11 -6.88 18.59
C TRP A 40 1.12 -7.89 19.13
N TYR A 41 0.08 -7.40 19.78
CA TYR A 41 -0.96 -8.21 20.40
C TYR A 41 -2.04 -8.45 19.35
N VAL A 42 -2.23 -9.70 18.96
CA VAL A 42 -3.17 -10.09 17.89
C VAL A 42 -4.31 -10.93 18.44
N GLY A 43 -5.48 -10.83 17.79
CA GLY A 43 -6.68 -11.59 18.13
C GLY A 43 -7.44 -11.08 19.36
N PRO A 44 -8.69 -11.54 19.56
CA PRO A 44 -9.61 -11.04 20.60
C PRO A 44 -9.13 -11.32 22.04
N ALA A 45 -8.25 -12.31 22.21
CA ALA A 45 -7.71 -12.68 23.51
C ALA A 45 -6.39 -11.98 23.86
N GLU A 46 -5.71 -11.34 22.89
CA GLU A 46 -4.39 -10.70 23.03
C GLU A 46 -3.33 -11.53 23.80
N GLY A 47 -3.53 -12.84 23.92
CA GLY A 47 -2.89 -13.65 24.96
C GLY A 47 -1.44 -14.00 24.65
N LYS A 48 -1.01 -13.84 23.38
CA LYS A 48 0.37 -14.12 22.93
C LYS A 48 0.84 -13.01 22.00
N PRO A 49 1.75 -12.12 22.45
CA PRO A 49 2.29 -11.09 21.58
C PRO A 49 3.19 -11.72 20.51
N LEU A 50 2.95 -11.36 19.26
CA LEU A 50 3.86 -11.62 18.15
C LEU A 50 4.95 -10.54 18.10
N GLU A 51 6.11 -10.88 17.54
CA GLU A 51 7.15 -9.89 17.28
C GLU A 51 6.91 -9.16 15.95
N LEU A 52 6.77 -7.83 16.02
CA LEU A 52 6.69 -6.97 14.86
C LEU A 52 7.95 -6.11 14.76
N LYS A 53 8.71 -6.25 13.67
CA LYS A 53 9.83 -5.35 13.38
C LYS A 53 9.30 -4.04 12.82
N VAL A 54 9.60 -2.95 13.52
CA VAL A 54 9.17 -1.60 13.17
C VAL A 54 10.37 -0.67 13.03
N ARG A 55 10.25 0.33 12.17
CA ARG A 55 11.20 1.46 12.09
C ARG A 55 10.49 2.73 11.67
N ALA A 56 11.04 3.86 12.12
CA ALA A 56 10.57 5.17 11.71
C ALA A 56 10.85 5.46 10.23
N LEU A 57 9.92 6.09 9.55
CA LEU A 57 10.10 6.75 8.26
C LEU A 57 10.19 8.26 8.48
N PHE A 58 11.33 8.85 8.13
CA PHE A 58 11.60 10.27 8.24
C PHE A 58 11.57 10.96 6.88
N VAL A 59 11.04 12.19 6.86
CA VAL A 59 11.17 13.14 5.75
C VAL A 59 11.74 14.43 6.33
N ASP A 60 12.91 14.83 5.85
CA ASP A 60 13.66 15.99 6.35
C ASP A 60 13.78 15.99 7.88
N THR A 61 14.25 14.86 8.43
CA THR A 61 14.42 14.59 9.87
C THR A 61 13.12 14.55 10.70
N ARG A 62 11.96 14.80 10.10
CA ARG A 62 10.66 14.71 10.77
C ARG A 62 10.10 13.30 10.64
N LEU A 63 9.73 12.71 11.77
CA LEU A 63 9.01 11.44 11.79
C LEU A 63 7.68 11.64 11.05
N LYS A 64 7.45 10.84 10.01
CA LYS A 64 6.18 10.83 9.26
C LYS A 64 5.30 9.68 9.68
N GLU A 65 5.85 8.48 9.63
CA GLU A 65 5.12 7.24 9.91
C GLU A 65 6.06 6.21 10.52
N TYR A 66 5.51 5.15 11.11
CA TYR A 66 6.27 3.92 11.34
C TYR A 66 5.98 2.93 10.20
N THR A 67 6.94 2.05 9.95
CA THR A 67 6.89 1.10 8.83
C THR A 67 7.41 -0.27 9.24
N THR A 68 6.98 -1.28 8.51
CA THR A 68 7.48 -2.66 8.60
C THR A 68 7.83 -3.19 7.21
N GLY A 69 8.65 -4.24 7.16
CA GLY A 69 9.10 -4.85 5.91
C GLY A 69 10.09 -4.01 5.11
N ALA A 70 10.57 -4.58 4.02
CA ALA A 70 11.42 -3.89 3.05
C ALA A 70 10.57 -2.94 2.18
N PRO A 71 11.10 -1.77 1.78
CA PRO A 71 10.46 -0.94 0.79
C PRO A 71 10.58 -1.60 -0.58
N HIS A 72 9.55 -1.46 -1.41
CA HIS A 72 9.56 -1.90 -2.80
C HIS A 72 9.70 -0.68 -3.71
N ASP A 73 10.76 -0.66 -4.52
CA ASP A 73 11.01 0.41 -5.48
C ASP A 73 10.15 0.21 -6.73
N VAL A 74 9.24 1.15 -6.96
CA VAL A 74 8.40 1.18 -8.17
C VAL A 74 9.15 1.87 -9.29
N THR A 75 9.81 2.98 -8.95
CA THR A 75 10.74 3.73 -9.80
C THR A 75 11.86 4.29 -8.92
N ASP A 76 12.89 4.90 -9.51
CA ASP A 76 13.92 5.61 -8.74
C ASP A 76 13.32 6.70 -7.84
N ARG A 77 12.19 7.30 -8.24
CA ARG A 77 11.50 8.35 -7.50
C ARG A 77 10.50 7.83 -6.47
N LEU A 78 9.79 6.75 -6.79
CA LEU A 78 8.65 6.26 -6.02
C LEU A 78 8.95 4.89 -5.42
N PHE A 79 8.67 4.74 -4.14
CA PHE A 79 8.66 3.44 -3.49
C PHE A 79 7.43 3.28 -2.62
N VAL A 80 7.12 2.03 -2.30
CA VAL A 80 6.03 1.67 -1.41
C VAL A 80 6.55 0.91 -0.20
N VAL A 81 5.89 1.09 0.94
CA VAL A 81 6.28 0.43 2.19
C VAL A 81 5.05 0.20 3.07
N ARG A 82 5.04 -0.89 3.85
CA ARG A 82 3.90 -1.21 4.73
C ARG A 82 3.90 -0.31 5.96
N ARG A 83 2.78 0.34 6.22
CA ARG A 83 2.58 1.24 7.37
C ARG A 83 2.46 0.42 8.65
N VAL A 84 2.94 1.00 9.75
CA VAL A 84 2.60 0.61 11.11
C VAL A 84 2.32 1.89 11.88
N PHE A 85 1.39 1.86 12.83
CA PHE A 85 1.13 3.00 13.70
C PHE A 85 0.91 2.56 15.15
N ARG A 86 0.99 3.52 16.07
CA ARG A 86 0.66 3.31 17.48
C ARG A 86 -0.73 3.87 17.73
N LEU A 87 -1.63 3.05 18.25
CA LEU A 87 -2.98 3.45 18.63
C LEU A 87 -3.04 3.62 20.15
N ASN A 88 -3.76 4.66 20.58
CA ASN A 88 -4.12 4.81 21.99
C ASN A 88 -5.36 3.96 22.24
N ASP A 89 -5.18 2.86 22.98
CA ASP A 89 -6.19 1.87 23.33
C ASP A 89 -6.73 2.09 24.76
N THR A 90 -6.61 3.31 25.28
CA THR A 90 -7.13 3.63 26.61
C THR A 90 -8.63 3.86 26.55
N LEU A 91 -9.39 3.12 27.36
CA LEU A 91 -10.83 3.35 27.46
C LEU A 91 -11.13 4.71 28.13
N PRO A 92 -12.25 5.38 27.78
CA PRO A 92 -12.61 6.66 28.39
C PRO A 92 -12.73 6.61 29.92
N ALA A 93 -13.13 5.47 30.49
CA ALA A 93 -13.23 5.28 31.95
C ALA A 93 -11.86 5.13 32.64
N GLU A 94 -10.80 4.85 31.88
CA GLU A 94 -9.44 4.64 32.37
C GLU A 94 -8.57 5.89 32.21
N SER A 95 -9.17 7.05 31.90
CA SER A 95 -8.46 8.30 31.59
C SER A 95 -7.56 8.84 32.70
N ALA A 96 -7.74 8.36 33.94
CA ALA A 96 -6.87 8.68 35.07
C ALA A 96 -5.56 7.85 35.10
N SER A 97 -5.45 6.82 34.26
CA SER A 97 -4.28 5.96 34.13
C SER A 97 -3.36 6.38 32.97
N ALA A 98 -2.14 5.87 32.94
CA ALA A 98 -1.22 6.13 31.84
C ALA A 98 -1.76 5.53 30.53
N PRO A 99 -1.62 6.22 29.38
CA PRO A 99 -2.23 5.78 28.14
C PRO A 99 -1.66 4.44 27.66
N ARG A 100 -2.55 3.50 27.36
CA ARG A 100 -2.23 2.21 26.76
C ARG A 100 -1.94 2.41 25.27
N TRP A 101 -0.73 2.10 24.85
CA TRP A 101 -0.33 2.18 23.44
C TRP A 101 -0.15 0.79 22.85
N VAL A 102 -0.90 0.49 21.79
CA VAL A 102 -0.77 -0.75 21.01
C VAL A 102 -0.19 -0.44 19.64
N TRP A 103 0.52 -1.42 19.07
CA TRP A 103 1.04 -1.33 17.71
C TRP A 103 0.08 -2.01 16.76
N GLU A 104 -0.21 -1.38 15.62
CA GLU A 104 -1.08 -1.96 14.60
C GLU A 104 -0.46 -1.89 13.21
N ARG A 105 -0.69 -2.94 12.42
CA ARG A 105 -0.33 -2.94 11.00
C ARG A 105 -1.35 -2.09 10.24
N GLY A 106 -0.85 -1.27 9.32
CA GLY A 106 -1.68 -0.48 8.42
C GLY A 106 -1.57 -0.96 6.97
N GLY A 107 -2.24 -0.22 6.09
CA GLY A 107 -2.11 -0.40 4.65
C GLY A 107 -0.74 0.00 4.11
N TRP A 108 -0.66 0.15 2.79
CA TRP A 108 0.57 0.53 2.10
C TRP A 108 0.70 2.04 1.95
N LEU A 109 1.92 2.55 2.07
CA LEU A 109 2.27 3.94 1.81
C LEU A 109 2.97 4.03 0.45
N LEU A 110 2.61 5.03 -0.35
CA LEU A 110 3.39 5.53 -1.48
C LEU A 110 4.24 6.71 -1.00
N VAL A 111 5.54 6.64 -1.26
CA VAL A 111 6.50 7.69 -0.89
C VAL A 111 7.16 8.23 -2.15
N ASP A 112 7.11 9.55 -2.31
CA ASP A 112 7.80 10.29 -3.36
C ASP A 112 9.07 10.95 -2.81
N ARG A 113 10.23 10.46 -3.25
CA ARG A 113 11.54 10.96 -2.81
C ARG A 113 11.79 12.41 -3.21
N VAL A 114 11.21 12.88 -4.30
CA VAL A 114 11.44 14.23 -4.82
C VAL A 114 10.61 15.25 -4.09
N THR A 115 9.35 14.94 -3.77
CA THR A 115 8.42 15.89 -3.12
C THR A 115 8.33 15.70 -1.61
N GLY A 116 8.92 14.64 -1.06
CA GLY A 116 8.77 14.28 0.35
C GLY A 116 7.35 13.81 0.71
N ARG A 117 6.47 13.62 -0.28
CA ARG A 117 5.08 13.25 -0.05
C ARG A 117 5.00 11.79 0.37
N VAL A 118 4.33 11.55 1.49
CA VAL A 118 3.94 10.23 1.98
C VAL A 118 2.42 10.17 1.95
N ALA A 119 1.85 9.20 1.26
CA ALA A 119 0.40 9.04 1.13
C ALA A 119 0.00 7.57 1.25
N GLN A 120 -1.12 7.29 1.89
CA GLN A 120 -1.69 5.94 1.93
C GLN A 120 -2.26 5.57 0.55
N ILE A 121 -2.01 4.33 0.13
CA ILE A 121 -2.55 3.75 -1.10
C ILE A 121 -3.90 3.11 -0.77
N PRO A 122 -5.00 3.54 -1.41
CA PRO A 122 -6.29 2.87 -1.27
C PRO A 122 -6.26 1.56 -2.06
N LEU A 123 -6.21 0.44 -1.36
CA LEU A 123 -6.23 -0.90 -1.94
C LEU A 123 -7.61 -1.54 -1.67
N PRO A 124 -8.37 -1.91 -2.71
CA PRO A 124 -9.70 -2.53 -2.55
C PRO A 124 -9.66 -3.82 -1.74
N GLU A 125 -10.55 -4.00 -0.77
CA GLU A 125 -10.65 -5.22 0.07
C GLU A 125 -9.34 -5.60 0.79
N PHE A 126 -8.35 -4.70 0.85
CA PHE A 126 -7.09 -4.99 1.52
C PHE A 126 -7.28 -4.82 3.02
N ASP A 127 -7.16 -5.92 3.75
CA ASP A 127 -7.20 -5.91 5.19
C ASP A 127 -5.77 -5.92 5.77
N PRO A 128 -5.35 -4.92 6.56
CA PRO A 128 -3.99 -4.89 7.12
C PRO A 128 -3.63 -6.04 8.07
N PHE A 129 -4.63 -6.71 8.65
CA PHE A 129 -4.48 -7.83 9.57
C PHE A 129 -4.43 -9.16 8.79
N TYR A 130 -5.34 -9.37 7.85
CA TYR A 130 -5.49 -10.64 7.13
C TYR A 130 -4.72 -10.71 5.80
N SER A 131 -4.61 -9.59 5.08
CA SER A 131 -4.04 -9.59 3.72
C SER A 131 -2.51 -9.49 3.74
N THR A 132 -1.86 -10.38 2.98
CA THR A 132 -0.44 -10.30 2.63
C THR A 132 -0.25 -9.86 1.19
N GLY A 133 0.38 -8.69 1.00
CA GLY A 133 0.66 -8.13 -0.33
C GLY A 133 2.05 -8.46 -0.85
N SER A 134 2.14 -8.81 -2.13
CA SER A 134 3.39 -8.94 -2.88
C SER A 134 3.45 -7.96 -4.05
N TRP A 135 4.61 -7.36 -4.26
CA TRP A 135 4.81 -6.32 -5.27
C TRP A 135 5.64 -6.81 -6.46
N TYR A 136 5.27 -6.34 -7.65
CA TYR A 136 6.07 -6.48 -8.86
C TYR A 136 5.86 -5.25 -9.75
N ARG A 137 6.94 -4.51 -10.05
CA ARG A 137 6.88 -3.22 -10.75
C ARG A 137 5.91 -2.25 -10.02
N ASP A 138 4.84 -1.83 -10.68
CA ASP A 138 3.76 -0.99 -10.18
C ASP A 138 2.48 -1.78 -9.81
N TYR A 139 2.55 -3.11 -9.84
CA TYR A 139 1.46 -4.00 -9.44
C TYR A 139 1.66 -4.49 -8.01
N ILE A 140 0.53 -4.65 -7.31
CA ILE A 140 0.44 -5.38 -6.05
C ILE A 140 -0.61 -6.48 -6.20
N ALA A 141 -0.31 -7.66 -5.67
CA ALA A 141 -1.25 -8.76 -5.55
C ALA A 141 -1.41 -9.17 -4.09
N TYR A 142 -2.62 -9.54 -3.70
CA TYR A 142 -2.98 -9.98 -2.35
C TYR A 142 -4.33 -10.70 -2.36
N CYS A 143 -4.61 -11.47 -1.32
CA CYS A 143 -5.97 -11.90 -1.04
C CYS A 143 -6.67 -10.85 -0.18
N GLY A 144 -7.80 -10.35 -0.66
CA GLY A 144 -8.62 -9.36 0.01
C GLY A 144 -9.87 -9.99 0.60
N VAL A 145 -10.29 -9.49 1.76
CA VAL A 145 -11.50 -9.93 2.46
C VAL A 145 -12.58 -8.87 2.25
N SER A 146 -13.80 -9.28 1.93
CA SER A 146 -14.93 -8.35 1.81
C SER A 146 -15.21 -7.61 3.11
N ASP A 147 -15.82 -6.43 3.00
CA ASP A 147 -16.30 -5.64 4.15
C ASP A 147 -17.25 -6.42 5.09
N ASP A 148 -17.96 -7.45 4.59
CA ASP A 148 -18.82 -8.32 5.40
C ASP A 148 -18.09 -9.51 6.04
N GLY A 149 -16.79 -9.69 5.75
CA GLY A 149 -15.97 -10.78 6.26
C GLY A 149 -16.29 -12.15 5.68
N LYS A 150 -17.08 -12.25 4.60
CA LYS A 150 -17.60 -13.53 4.08
C LYS A 150 -16.99 -14.01 2.78
N LYS A 151 -16.27 -13.15 2.06
CA LYS A 151 -15.75 -13.45 0.73
C LYS A 151 -14.27 -13.14 0.66
N LEU A 152 -13.52 -14.13 0.20
CA LEU A 152 -12.12 -14.00 -0.11
C LEU A 152 -11.94 -13.75 -1.61
N PHE A 153 -11.09 -12.79 -1.98
CA PHE A 153 -10.81 -12.43 -3.37
C PHE A 153 -9.32 -12.46 -3.68
N ALA A 154 -8.93 -13.03 -4.82
CA ALA A 154 -7.65 -12.74 -5.46
C ALA A 154 -7.73 -11.36 -6.11
N VAL A 155 -6.93 -10.42 -5.60
CA VAL A 155 -6.90 -9.04 -6.09
C VAL A 155 -5.53 -8.73 -6.67
N VAL A 156 -5.54 -8.11 -7.85
CA VAL A 156 -4.36 -7.45 -8.42
C VAL A 156 -4.73 -6.00 -8.66
N ALA A 157 -3.97 -5.08 -8.08
CA ALA A 157 -4.13 -3.65 -8.26
C ALA A 157 -2.87 -3.05 -8.91
N GLN A 158 -3.07 -1.99 -9.68
CA GLN A 158 -2.00 -1.22 -10.30
C GLN A 158 -1.97 0.18 -9.68
N LEU A 159 -0.79 0.66 -9.31
CA LEU A 159 -0.63 2.01 -8.77
C LEU A 159 -1.18 3.07 -9.74
N GLY A 160 -1.82 4.09 -9.17
CA GLY A 160 -2.43 5.18 -9.93
C GLY A 160 -3.79 4.84 -10.58
N ARG A 161 -4.25 3.58 -10.53
CA ARG A 161 -5.59 3.19 -10.99
C ARG A 161 -6.57 3.14 -9.84
N ARG A 162 -7.81 3.58 -10.10
CA ARG A 162 -8.90 3.57 -9.12
C ARG A 162 -9.53 2.19 -8.91
N LYS A 163 -9.56 1.35 -9.96
CA LYS A 163 -10.12 0.00 -9.92
C LYS A 163 -8.99 -1.03 -9.99
N PRO A 164 -9.13 -2.20 -9.32
CA PRO A 164 -8.19 -3.28 -9.47
C PRO A 164 -8.25 -3.82 -10.91
N ILE A 165 -7.14 -4.41 -11.37
CA ILE A 165 -7.07 -5.05 -12.69
C ILE A 165 -7.56 -6.50 -12.63
N LEU A 166 -7.56 -7.11 -11.44
CA LEU A 166 -8.16 -8.41 -11.16
C LEU A 166 -8.90 -8.34 -9.82
N LYS A 167 -10.11 -8.88 -9.77
CA LYS A 167 -10.83 -9.22 -8.55
C LYS A 167 -11.61 -10.53 -8.82
N LYS A 168 -11.04 -11.68 -8.43
CA LYS A 168 -11.66 -13.00 -8.61
C LYS A 168 -12.04 -13.56 -7.24
N LEU A 169 -13.27 -14.04 -7.10
CA LEU A 169 -13.72 -14.73 -5.88
C LEU A 169 -12.97 -16.05 -5.73
N LEU A 170 -12.39 -16.28 -4.55
CA LEU A 170 -11.69 -17.51 -4.18
C LEU A 170 -12.54 -18.43 -3.30
N GLY A 171 -13.44 -17.86 -2.49
CA GLY A 171 -14.28 -18.63 -1.58
C GLY A 171 -14.68 -17.82 -0.36
N GLU A 172 -14.86 -18.51 0.76
CA GLU A 172 -15.00 -17.93 2.09
C GLU A 172 -13.62 -17.81 2.75
N PRO A 173 -13.38 -16.77 3.57
CA PRO A 173 -12.16 -16.64 4.35
C PRO A 173 -12.09 -17.68 5.47
N ASP A 174 -10.88 -18.11 5.85
CA ASP A 174 -10.68 -19.07 6.93
C ASP A 174 -10.99 -18.46 8.30
N GLY A 175 -10.76 -17.14 8.44
CA GLY A 175 -11.17 -16.39 9.64
C GLY A 175 -10.36 -16.71 10.89
N ASP A 176 -9.16 -17.26 10.73
CA ASP A 176 -8.26 -17.55 11.85
C ASP A 176 -7.86 -16.28 12.62
N ASP A 177 -7.63 -16.40 13.94
CA ASP A 177 -7.17 -15.29 14.79
C ASP A 177 -5.71 -14.86 14.50
N LEU A 178 -5.03 -15.52 13.56
CA LEU A 178 -3.66 -15.26 13.20
C LEU A 178 -3.56 -14.28 12.04
N PRO A 179 -2.57 -13.38 12.06
CA PRO A 179 -2.34 -12.48 10.95
C PRO A 179 -1.84 -13.23 9.72
N ASP A 180 -2.11 -12.67 8.53
CA ASP A 180 -1.67 -13.23 7.25
C ASP A 180 -2.24 -14.65 6.96
N SER A 181 -3.36 -15.02 7.61
CA SER A 181 -3.98 -16.35 7.53
C SER A 181 -4.63 -16.66 6.18
N GLU A 182 -5.27 -15.68 5.56
CA GLU A 182 -6.17 -15.91 4.42
C GLU A 182 -5.46 -16.36 3.14
N CYS A 183 -4.23 -15.85 2.91
CA CYS A 183 -3.33 -16.47 1.96
C CYS A 183 -1.88 -16.00 2.15
N PRO A 184 -0.91 -16.86 1.81
CA PRO A 184 0.47 -16.49 1.59
C PRO A 184 0.62 -15.37 0.54
N ALA A 185 1.73 -14.64 0.62
CA ALA A 185 2.08 -13.61 -0.35
C ALA A 185 2.07 -14.17 -1.80
N PRO A 186 1.29 -13.60 -2.73
CA PRO A 186 1.20 -14.13 -4.10
C PRO A 186 2.55 -14.13 -4.83
N ALA A 187 2.80 -15.14 -5.65
CA ALA A 187 4.07 -15.32 -6.34
C ALA A 187 4.06 -14.70 -7.75
N TRP A 188 5.04 -13.85 -8.06
CA TRP A 188 5.18 -13.20 -9.36
C TRP A 188 6.20 -13.91 -10.27
N GLN A 189 5.86 -14.03 -11.54
CA GLN A 189 6.76 -14.49 -12.62
C GLN A 189 6.91 -13.39 -13.66
N ARG A 190 8.12 -13.21 -14.22
CA ARG A 190 8.42 -12.07 -15.11
C ARG A 190 8.02 -12.31 -16.56
N GLN A 191 8.29 -13.50 -17.10
CA GLN A 191 8.16 -13.82 -18.53
C GLN A 191 7.42 -15.15 -18.75
N PRO A 192 6.17 -15.11 -19.25
CA PRO A 192 5.31 -13.92 -19.33
C PRO A 192 4.97 -13.41 -17.93
N THR A 193 4.50 -12.15 -17.81
CA THR A 193 4.12 -11.63 -16.49
C THR A 193 2.91 -12.40 -15.96
N ARG A 194 3.11 -13.14 -14.86
CA ARG A 194 2.08 -13.94 -14.20
C ARG A 194 2.11 -13.72 -12.70
N VAL A 195 0.96 -13.89 -12.08
CA VAL A 195 0.81 -13.95 -10.63
C VAL A 195 0.06 -15.20 -10.24
N THR A 196 0.55 -15.87 -9.20
CA THR A 196 -0.04 -17.09 -8.65
C THR A 196 -0.51 -16.84 -7.24
N PHE A 197 -1.76 -17.18 -6.99
CA PHE A 197 -2.40 -17.21 -5.67
C PHE A 197 -2.52 -18.65 -5.22
N GLN A 198 -2.27 -18.89 -3.93
CA GLN A 198 -2.38 -20.19 -3.29
C GLN A 198 -3.02 -19.98 -1.91
N PRO A 199 -4.35 -19.77 -1.84
CA PRO A 199 -5.04 -19.55 -0.56
C PRO A 199 -4.90 -20.77 0.37
N ASP A 200 -5.03 -21.98 -0.18
CA ASP A 200 -4.82 -23.23 0.54
C ASP A 200 -3.84 -24.16 -0.20
N ASP A 201 -3.47 -25.29 0.42
CA ASP A 201 -2.51 -26.24 -0.15
C ASP A 201 -3.01 -26.94 -1.43
N THR A 202 -4.31 -26.90 -1.71
CA THR A 202 -4.97 -27.61 -2.81
C THR A 202 -5.33 -26.68 -3.98
N GLN A 203 -5.61 -25.41 -3.72
CA GLN A 203 -6.05 -24.43 -4.69
C GLN A 203 -4.88 -23.54 -5.11
N LYS A 204 -4.46 -23.67 -6.37
CA LYS A 204 -3.42 -22.83 -6.96
C LYS A 204 -3.91 -22.21 -8.27
N ILE A 205 -4.10 -20.89 -8.27
CA ILE A 205 -4.67 -20.18 -9.41
C ILE A 205 -3.64 -19.19 -9.95
N THR A 206 -3.39 -19.25 -11.26
CA THR A 206 -2.41 -18.38 -11.93
C THR A 206 -3.09 -17.52 -12.98
N PHE A 207 -2.78 -16.24 -12.96
CA PHE A 207 -3.27 -15.25 -13.91
C PHE A 207 -2.11 -14.66 -14.70
N SER A 208 -2.30 -14.45 -16.00
CA SER A 208 -1.39 -13.69 -16.85
C SER A 208 -1.79 -12.22 -16.81
N VAL A 209 -0.84 -11.33 -16.51
CA VAL A 209 -1.06 -9.89 -16.51
C VAL A 209 -0.45 -9.32 -17.79
N ARG A 210 -1.30 -8.85 -18.71
CA ARG A 210 -0.93 -8.27 -20.01
C ARG A 210 -1.33 -6.80 -20.04
N GLY A 211 -0.46 -5.93 -19.52
CA GLY A 211 -0.74 -4.50 -19.42
C GLY A 211 -1.94 -4.21 -18.51
N HIS A 212 -3.10 -3.93 -19.12
CA HIS A 212 -4.36 -3.69 -18.40
C HIS A 212 -5.34 -4.88 -18.40
N ALA A 213 -5.07 -5.92 -19.20
CA ALA A 213 -5.86 -7.14 -19.24
C ALA A 213 -5.25 -8.19 -18.31
N VAL A 214 -6.11 -8.97 -17.65
CA VAL A 214 -5.70 -10.10 -16.83
C VAL A 214 -6.49 -11.31 -17.29
N ASP A 215 -5.77 -12.33 -17.78
CA ASP A 215 -6.37 -13.56 -18.31
C ASP A 215 -6.05 -14.72 -17.37
N ILE A 216 -7.03 -15.58 -17.12
CA ILE A 216 -6.85 -16.80 -16.34
C ILE A 216 -6.00 -17.78 -17.17
N VAL A 217 -4.94 -18.34 -16.59
CA VAL A 217 -4.08 -19.30 -17.29
C VAL A 217 -4.48 -20.75 -16.98
N ASN A 218 -5.20 -20.96 -15.88
CA ASN A 218 -5.50 -22.29 -15.36
C ASN A 218 -6.97 -22.35 -14.91
N ASP A 219 -7.91 -22.30 -15.85
CA ASP A 219 -9.19 -22.97 -15.66
C ASP A 219 -9.04 -24.31 -16.40
N THR A 220 -9.19 -25.43 -15.70
CA THR A 220 -9.44 -26.71 -16.34
C THR A 220 -10.66 -26.54 -17.24
N GLU A 221 -10.47 -26.76 -18.53
CA GLU A 221 -11.53 -26.95 -19.52
C GLU A 221 -12.35 -28.18 -19.09
N GLU A 222 -13.39 -27.98 -18.28
CA GLU A 222 -14.49 -28.93 -18.12
C GLU A 222 -15.79 -28.12 -18.25
N ASP A 223 -16.18 -27.89 -19.50
CA ASP A 223 -17.54 -28.15 -20.02
C ASP A 223 -17.73 -27.46 -21.39
N GLU A 224 -17.04 -27.99 -22.42
CA GLU A 224 -17.54 -27.98 -23.79
C GLU A 224 -17.60 -29.44 -24.27
N GLU A 225 -18.73 -30.12 -24.03
CA GLU A 225 -19.34 -31.08 -24.97
C GLU A 225 -20.65 -31.63 -24.39
N ALA A 226 -21.78 -31.11 -24.88
CA ALA A 226 -22.97 -31.89 -25.20
C ALA A 226 -23.96 -31.01 -25.96
N GLY A 227 -23.67 -30.77 -27.24
CA GLY A 227 -24.72 -30.57 -28.22
C GLY A 227 -25.04 -31.92 -28.86
N GLU A 228 -26.22 -32.46 -28.56
CA GLU A 228 -27.19 -32.95 -29.55
C GLU A 228 -28.60 -32.98 -28.93
#